data_AF-V6M9M8-F1
#
_entry.id   AF-V6M9M8-F1
#
_cell.length_a   1.000
_cell.length_b   1.000
_cell.length_c   1.000
_cell.angle_alpha   90.00
_cell.angle_beta   90.00
_cell.angle_gamma   90.00
#
_symmetry.space_group_name_H-M   'P 1'
#
loop_
_entity.id
_entity.type
_entity.pdbx_description
1 polymer ?
#
loop_
_entity_poly.entity_id
_entity_poly.type
_entity_poly.pdbx_seq_one_letter_code
_entity_poly.pdbx_strand_id
1 'polypeptide(L)' 'MQDKRDLTIKELAKDCRTIEDVHVMLKDLFRDTIQQLFEAEMDDHLGYNKHSSDGDHCPVKIKF' A
#
# COMPACT_ATOMS: atom_id res chain seq x y z
N MET A 1 -10.19 -9.03 23.95
CA MET A 1 -10.06 -8.36 22.63
C MET A 1 -8.60 -7.97 22.50
N GLN A 2 -7.84 -8.66 21.65
CA GLN A 2 -6.42 -8.34 21.46
C GLN A 2 -6.32 -7.09 20.58
N ASP A 3 -5.54 -6.10 21.01
CA ASP A 3 -5.38 -4.88 20.24
C ASP A 3 -4.67 -5.22 18.93
N LYS A 4 -5.23 -4.77 17.81
CA LYS A 4 -4.68 -5.07 16.48
C LYS A 4 -3.25 -4.57 16.35
N ARG A 5 -2.88 -3.51 17.09
CA ARG A 5 -1.53 -2.95 17.14
C ARG A 5 -0.53 -3.90 17.80
N ASP A 6 -0.93 -4.58 18.87
CA ASP A 6 -0.07 -5.55 19.57
C ASP A 6 0.25 -6.77 18.71
N LEU A 7 -0.70 -7.20 17.86
CA LEU A 7 -0.42 -8.25 16.87
C LEU A 7 0.57 -7.77 15.81
N THR A 8 0.38 -6.59 15.23
CA THR A 8 1.30 -6.08 14.19
C THR A 8 2.71 -5.89 14.72
N ILE A 9 2.86 -5.35 15.94
CA ILE A 9 4.18 -5.16 16.56
C ILE A 9 4.85 -6.52 16.78
N LYS A 10 4.11 -7.54 17.23
CA LYS A 10 4.65 -8.89 17.42
C LYS A 10 5.10 -9.54 16.12
N GLU A 11 4.32 -9.41 15.05
CA GLU A 11 4.71 -9.97 13.75
C GLU A 11 5.93 -9.27 13.19
N LEU A 12 5.97 -7.93 13.24
CA LEU A 12 7.11 -7.13 12.79
C LEU A 12 8.38 -7.43 13.59
N ALA A 13 8.27 -7.62 14.91
CA ALA A 13 9.43 -7.89 15.77
C ALA A 13 10.04 -9.29 15.57
N LYS A 14 9.35 -10.25 14.94
CA LYS A 14 9.88 -11.61 14.71
C LYS A 14 11.10 -11.61 13.80
N ASP A 15 11.13 -10.71 12.83
CA ASP A 15 12.16 -10.66 11.79
C ASP A 15 13.27 -9.65 12.10
N CYS A 16 13.12 -8.85 13.16
CA CYS A 16 14.14 -7.90 13.61
C CYS A 16 15.01 -8.49 14.73
N ARG A 17 16.34 -8.40 14.56
CA ARG A 17 17.31 -8.82 15.59
C ARG A 17 18.07 -7.64 16.16
N THR A 18 18.16 -6.55 15.41
CA THR A 18 18.87 -5.32 15.76
C THR A 18 17.97 -4.09 15.62
N ILE A 19 18.41 -2.97 16.22
CA ILE A 19 17.74 -1.68 16.07
C ILE A 19 17.74 -1.22 14.60
N GLU A 20 18.80 -1.56 13.86
CA GLU A 20 18.91 -1.24 12.44
C GLU A 20 17.85 -2.00 11.62
N ASP A 21 17.62 -3.28 11.91
CA ASP A 21 16.57 -4.07 11.25
C ASP A 21 15.18 -3.45 11.45
N VAL A 22 14.89 -2.98 12.68
CA VAL A 22 13.63 -2.28 12.99
C VAL A 22 13.50 -1.02 12.16
N HIS A 23 14.59 -0.24 12.06
CA HIS A 23 14.59 1.01 11.31
C HIS A 23 14.39 0.80 9.80
N VAL A 24 15.07 -0.20 9.23
CA VAL A 24 14.93 -0.57 7.82
C VAL A 24 13.51 -1.04 7.53
N MET A 25 12.98 -1.96 8.33
CA MET A 25 11.64 -2.50 8.12
C MET A 25 10.54 -1.45 8.26
N LEU A 26 10.67 -0.49 9.21
CA LEU A 26 9.73 0.63 9.31
C LEU A 26 9.77 1.53 8.07
N LYS A 27 10.96 1.78 7.52
CA LYS A 27 11.14 2.59 6.32
C LYS A 27 10.52 1.91 5.10
N ASP A 28 10.71 0.61 4.96
CA ASP A 28 10.15 -0.18 3.86
C ASP A 28 8.62 -0.30 3.98
N LEU A 29 8.09 -0.58 5.17
CA LEU A 29 6.65 -0.59 5.43
C LEU A 29 5.99 0.75 5.05
N PHE A 30 6.63 1.87 5.40
CA PHE A 30 6.11 3.19 5.07
C PHE A 30 6.11 3.45 3.57
N ARG A 31 7.20 3.08 2.87
CA ARG A 31 7.28 3.16 1.41
C ARG A 31 6.16 2.34 0.75
N ASP A 32 6.02 1.08 1.15
CA ASP A 32 5.06 0.15 0.53
C ASP A 32 3.61 0.56 0.81
N THR A 33 3.35 1.14 1.98
CA THR A 33 2.02 1.69 2.32
C THR A 33 1.67 2.86 1.40
N ILE A 34 2.60 3.79 1.17
CA ILE A 34 2.38 4.92 0.26
C ILE A 34 2.20 4.42 -1.17
N GLN A 35 3.02 3.47 -1.61
CA GLN A 35 2.90 2.87 -2.94
C GLN A 35 1.51 2.27 -3.14
N GLN A 36 1.04 1.45 -2.20
CA GLN A 36 -0.29 0.85 -2.25
C GLN A 36 -1.41 1.89 -2.22
N LEU A 37 -1.25 2.96 -1.44
CA LEU A 37 -2.21 4.06 -1.41
C LEU A 37 -2.32 4.75 -2.76
N PHE A 38 -1.20 5.05 -3.40
CA PHE A 38 -1.19 5.68 -4.72
C PHE A 38 -1.64 4.73 -5.83
N GLU A 39 -1.33 3.44 -5.74
CA GLU A 39 -1.87 2.43 -6.66
C GLU A 39 -3.39 2.29 -6.52
N ALA A 40 -3.91 2.31 -5.30
CA ALA A 40 -5.34 2.31 -5.05
C ALA A 40 -5.99 3.60 -5.55
N GLU A 41 -5.35 4.76 -5.37
CA GLU A 41 -5.82 6.03 -5.93
C GLU A 41 -5.85 5.96 -7.47
N MET A 42 -4.81 5.41 -8.11
CA MET A 42 -4.76 5.23 -9.57
C MET A 42 -5.80 4.22 -10.08
N ASP A 43 -6.06 3.14 -9.35
CA ASP A 43 -7.07 2.12 -9.70
C ASP A 43 -8.50 2.66 -9.55
N ASP A 44 -8.77 3.43 -8.48
CA ASP A 44 -10.06 4.09 -8.23
C ASP A 44 -10.32 5.22 -9.25
N HIS A 45 -9.28 5.90 -9.73
CA HIS A 45 -9.40 7.00 -10.70
C HIS A 45 -9.64 6.55 -12.16
N LEU A 46 -9.64 5.24 -12.43
CA LEU A 46 -9.89 4.70 -13.78
C LEU A 46 -11.32 4.25 -14.01
N GLY A 47 -12.12 4.00 -12.97
CA GLY A 47 -13.51 3.52 -13.10
C GLY A 47 -13.67 2.17 -13.79
N TYR A 48 -12.58 1.52 -14.20
CA TYR A 48 -12.56 0.24 -14.88
C TYR A 48 -11.36 -0.58 -14.40
N ASN A 49 -11.61 -1.87 -14.16
CA ASN A 49 -10.62 -2.83 -13.66
C ASN A 49 -9.43 -2.97 -14.62
N LYS A 50 -8.20 -3.07 -14.09
CA LYS A 50 -7.00 -3.48 -14.85
C LYS A 50 -7.30 -4.82 -15.55
N HIS A 51 -7.56 -4.76 -16.86
CA HIS A 51 -7.94 -5.84 -17.81
C HIS A 51 -9.34 -5.75 -18.44
N SER A 52 -10.10 -4.69 -18.19
CA SER A 52 -11.31 -4.44 -18.97
C SER A 52 -10.96 -3.95 -20.38
N SER A 53 -11.53 -4.58 -21.42
CA SER A 53 -11.43 -4.15 -22.82
C SER A 53 -12.15 -2.82 -23.11
N ASP A 54 -12.76 -2.20 -22.09
CA ASP A 54 -13.50 -0.93 -22.20
C ASP A 54 -12.59 0.31 -22.29
N GLY A 55 -11.26 0.13 -22.11
CA GLY A 55 -10.27 1.21 -22.08
C GLY A 55 -9.90 1.83 -23.43
N ASP A 56 -10.45 1.37 -24.55
CA ASP A 56 -9.98 1.77 -25.90
C ASP A 56 -10.51 3.14 -26.40
N HIS A 57 -11.37 3.86 -25.65
CA HIS A 57 -11.87 5.16 -26.16
C HIS A 57 -12.23 6.27 -25.16
N CYS A 58 -11.91 6.18 -23.87
CA CYS A 58 -12.36 7.21 -22.94
C CYS A 58 -11.23 8.16 -22.51
N PRO A 59 -11.31 9.47 -22.82
CA PRO A 59 -10.31 10.44 -22.38
C PRO A 59 -10.44 10.63 -20.87
N VAL A 60 -9.44 10.14 -20.13
CA VAL A 60 -9.29 10.31 -18.68
C VAL A 60 -9.33 11.80 -18.34
N LYS A 61 -10.44 12.25 -17.72
CA LYS A 61 -10.55 13.59 -17.16
C LYS A 61 -9.95 13.58 -15.76
N ILE A 62 -8.69 14.01 -15.67
CA ILE A 62 -8.05 14.37 -14.40
C ILE A 62 -8.88 15.52 -13.80
N LYS A 63 -9.44 15.29 -12.61
CA LYS A 63 -10.20 16.29 -11.87
C LYS A 63 -9.27 16.82 -10.78
N PHE A 64 -8.66 17.98 -11.05
CA PHE A 64 -7.94 18.78 -10.06
C PHE A 64 -8.92 19.41 -9.07
#